data_AF-A0A1C3XHA7-F1
#
_entry.id   AF-A0A1C3XHA7-F1
#
_cell.length_a   1.000
_cell.length_b   1.000
_cell.length_c   1.000
_cell.angle_alpha   90.00
_cell.angle_beta   90.00
_cell.angle_gamma   90.00
#
_symmetry.space_group_name_H-M   'P 1'
#
loop_
_entity.id
_entity.type
_entity.pdbx_description
1 polymer ?
#
loop_
_entity_poly.entity_id
_entity_poly.type
_entity_poly.pdbx_seq_one_letter_code
_entity_poly.pdbx_strand_id
1 'polypeptide(L)' 'MSEKSVVTFKRLRSDFGIPYSRTHLDRLEKAKRFPKSFKLSIYRGSPRVWWSHEVSEYLERCAKARSDAPK' A
#
# COMPACT_ATOMS: atom_id res chain seq x y z
N MET A 1 -6.86 -4.23 18.30
CA MET A 1 -7.93 -3.42 17.69
C MET A 1 -7.62 -3.30 16.20
N SER A 2 -8.19 -4.16 15.34
CA SER A 2 -7.98 -4.03 13.90
C SER A 2 -8.96 -2.98 13.39
N GLU A 3 -8.57 -1.71 13.46
CA GLU A 3 -9.35 -0.64 12.83
C GLU A 3 -9.41 -0.93 11.33
N LYS A 4 -10.61 -1.26 10.85
CA LYS A 4 -10.90 -1.47 9.43
C LYS A 4 -10.91 -0.13 8.71
N SER A 5 -9.76 0.53 8.66
CA SER A 5 -9.57 1.80 7.96
C SER A 5 -8.95 1.57 6.59
N VAL A 6 -9.35 2.41 5.63
CA VAL A 6 -8.84 2.38 4.26
C VAL A 6 -7.99 3.61 3.98
N VAL A 7 -6.99 3.44 3.15
CA VAL A 7 -6.08 4.52 2.73
C VAL A 7 -6.20 4.73 1.23
N THR A 8 -6.21 6.01 0.83
CA THR A 8 -6.24 6.39 -0.59
C THR A 8 -4.82 6.59 -1.12
N PHE A 9 -4.69 6.67 -2.45
CA PHE A 9 -3.38 6.90 -3.06
C PHE A 9 -2.71 8.21 -2.57
N LYS A 10 -3.51 9.25 -2.31
CA LYS A 10 -2.99 10.52 -1.77
C LYS A 10 -2.39 10.30 -0.38
N ARG A 11 -3.07 9.52 0.48
CA ARG A 11 -2.63 9.20 1.84
C ARG A 11 -1.44 8.27 1.90
N LEU A 12 -1.27 7.35 0.93
CA LEU A 12 -0.06 6.54 0.85
C LEU A 12 1.21 7.41 0.81
N ARG A 13 1.16 8.55 0.10
CA ARG A 13 2.29 9.47 0.03
C ARG A 13 2.39 10.38 1.26
N SER A 14 1.29 10.99 1.69
CA SER A 14 1.32 11.97 2.79
C SER A 14 1.55 11.33 4.15
N ASP A 15 0.92 10.19 4.42
CA ASP A 15 0.83 9.62 5.77
C ASP A 15 1.83 8.45 5.94
N PHE A 16 2.09 7.69 4.87
CA PHE A 16 2.96 6.51 4.90
C PHE A 16 4.31 6.73 4.20
N GLY A 17 4.54 7.91 3.61
CA GLY A 17 5.79 8.25 2.93
C GLY A 17 6.11 7.40 1.70
N ILE A 18 5.14 6.68 1.12
CA ILE A 18 5.34 5.81 -0.03
C ILE A 18 5.42 6.67 -1.31
N PRO A 19 6.57 6.76 -1.99
CA PRO A 19 6.79 7.74 -3.07
C PRO A 19 6.41 7.20 -4.45
N TYR A 20 5.72 6.05 -4.52
CA TYR A 20 5.47 5.35 -5.78
C TYR A 20 4.39 6.03 -6.63
N SER A 21 4.61 6.04 -7.95
CA SER A 21 3.58 6.43 -8.92
C SER A 21 2.49 5.36 -9.00
N ARG A 22 1.34 5.72 -9.61
CA ARG A 22 0.22 4.77 -9.75
C ARG A 22 0.62 3.51 -10.51
N THR A 23 1.32 3.67 -11.63
CA THR A 23 1.84 2.58 -12.46
C THR A 23 2.85 1.71 -11.73
N HIS A 24 3.69 2.32 -10.88
CA HIS A 24 4.65 1.55 -10.08
C HIS A 24 3.90 0.66 -9.08
N LEU A 25 2.92 1.20 -8.37
CA LEU A 25 2.07 0.40 -7.48
C LEU A 25 1.39 -0.75 -8.23
N ASP A 26 0.85 -0.51 -9.42
CA ASP A 26 0.21 -1.58 -10.22
C ASP A 26 1.18 -2.72 -10.56
N ARG A 27 2.45 -2.38 -10.86
CA ARG A 27 3.50 -3.38 -11.11
C ARG A 27 3.81 -4.18 -9.84
N LEU A 28 3.90 -3.53 -8.68
CA LEU A 28 4.16 -4.21 -7.41
C LEU A 28 2.98 -5.09 -6.98
N GLU A 29 1.75 -4.62 -7.17
CA GLU A 29 0.52 -5.39 -6.92
C GLU A 29 0.49 -6.65 -7.79
N LYS A 30 0.77 -6.53 -9.10
CA LYS A 30 0.90 -7.68 -10.01
C LYS A 30 2.00 -8.65 -9.59
N ALA A 31 3.12 -8.14 -9.10
CA ALA A 31 4.22 -8.94 -8.59
C ALA A 31 3.97 -9.50 -7.17
N LYS A 32 2.80 -9.25 -6.56
CA LYS A 32 2.48 -9.60 -5.16
C LYS A 32 3.48 -9.02 -4.14
N ARG A 33 4.14 -7.92 -4.50
CA ARG A 33 5.13 -7.20 -3.67
C ARG A 33 4.53 -6.00 -2.94
N PHE A 34 3.27 -5.65 -3.20
CA PHE A 34 2.53 -4.59 -2.53
C PHE A 34 1.09 -5.06 -2.24
N PRO A 35 0.43 -4.55 -1.18
CA PRO A 35 -0.97 -4.86 -0.88
C PRO A 35 -1.90 -4.62 -2.07
N LYS A 36 -2.89 -5.48 -2.24
CA LYS A 36 -3.81 -5.40 -3.39
C LYS A 36 -4.81 -4.28 -3.17
N SER A 37 -4.96 -3.41 -4.17
CA SER A 37 -5.99 -2.36 -4.13
C SER A 37 -7.39 -2.90 -4.42
N PHE A 38 -8.41 -2.18 -3.93
CA PHE A 38 -9.82 -2.38 -4.28
C PHE A 38 -10.52 -1.04 -4.47
N LYS A 39 -11.75 -1.07 -5.01
CA LYS A 39 -12.60 0.11 -5.18
C LYS A 39 -13.73 0.11 -4.17
N LEU A 40 -14.08 1.29 -3.66
CA LEU A 40 -15.23 1.47 -2.76
C LEU A 40 -16.57 1.52 -3.50
N SER A 41 -16.53 1.72 -4.82
CA SER A 41 -17.73 1.74 -5.67
C SER A 41 -17.44 1.10 -7.02
N ILE A 42 -18.49 0.56 -7.64
CA ILE A 42 -18.48 0.04 -9.01
C ILE A 42 -18.20 1.14 -10.05
N TYR A 43 -18.36 2.42 -9.68
CA TYR A 43 -18.13 3.54 -10.59
C TYR A 43 -16.69 3.56 -11.13
N ARG A 44 -16.54 3.79 -12.45
CA ARG A 44 -15.26 3.71 -13.15
C ARG A 44 -14.19 4.63 -12.53
N GLY A 45 -14.59 5.85 -12.18
CA GLY A 45 -13.73 6.87 -11.55
C GLY A 45 -13.57 6.75 -10.03
N SER A 46 -14.14 5.71 -9.40
CA SER A 46 -14.00 5.51 -7.96
C SER A 46 -12.50 5.36 -7.60
N PRO A 47 -12.01 6.07 -6.57
CA PRO A 47 -10.63 5.97 -6.16
C PRO A 47 -10.32 4.55 -5.70
N ARG A 48 -9.12 4.09 -6.07
CA ARG A 48 -8.57 2.86 -5.49
C ARG A 48 -8.11 3.13 -4.07
N VAL A 49 -8.35 2.16 -3.22
CA VAL A 49 -7.99 2.17 -1.80
C VAL A 49 -7.31 0.87 -1.42
N TRP A 50 -6.60 0.90 -0.30
CA TRP A 50 -5.97 -0.24 0.34
C TRP A 50 -6.41 -0.30 1.79
N TRP A 51 -6.34 -1.47 2.41
CA TRP A 51 -6.47 -1.55 3.85
C TRP A 51 -5.24 -0.95 4.52
N SER A 52 -5.46 -0.14 5.55
CA SER A 52 -4.38 0.51 6.30
C SER A 52 -3.42 -0.51 6.93
N HIS A 53 -3.96 -1.56 7.54
CA HIS A 53 -3.17 -2.60 8.21
C HIS A 53 -2.24 -3.34 7.22
N GLU A 54 -2.71 -3.69 6.02
CA GLU A 54 -1.86 -4.33 5.01
C GLU A 54 -0.71 -3.42 4.55
N VAL A 55 -0.96 -2.10 4.49
CA VAL A 55 0.08 -1.12 4.16
C VAL A 55 1.10 -1.01 5.29
N SER A 56 0.66 -1.00 6.55
CA SER A 56 1.57 -1.04 7.70
C SER A 56 2.41 -2.32 7.73
N GLU A 57 1.80 -3.49 7.54
CA GLU A 57 2.51 -4.78 7.45
C GLU A 57 3.52 -4.83 6.30
N TYR A 58 3.20 -4.17 5.17
CA TYR A 58 4.16 -4.01 4.07
C TYR A 58 5.39 -3.20 4.50
N LEU A 59 5.20 -2.08 5.19
CA LEU A 59 6.30 -1.25 5.67
C LEU A 59 7.16 -1.98 6.71
N GLU A 60 6.53 -2.73 7.62
CA GLU A 60 7.23 -3.56 8.60
C GLU A 60 8.12 -4.61 7.92
N ARG A 61 7.59 -5.30 6.89
CA ARG A 61 8.38 -6.24 6.07
C ARG A 61 9.55 -5.56 5.37
N CYS A 62 9.35 -4.35 4.83
CA CYS A 62 10.43 -3.58 4.22
C CYS A 62 11.50 -3.18 5.24
N ALA A 63 11.09 -2.76 6.44
CA ALA A 63 12.01 -2.41 7.52
C ALA A 63 12.83 -3.63 7.96
N LYS A 64 12.18 -4.77 8.16
CA LYS A 64 12.84 -6.02 8.52
C LYS A 64 13.84 -6.47 7.46
N ALA A 65 13.44 -6.46 6.18
CA ALA A 65 14.33 -6.84 5.08
C ALA A 65 15.59 -5.96 4.97
N ARG A 66 15.51 -4.70 5.40
CA ARG A 66 16.68 -3.80 5.50
C ARG A 66 17.54 -4.08 6.73
N SER A 67 16.92 -4.44 7.85
CA SER A 67 17.63 -4.81 9.08
C SER A 67 18.40 -6.12 8.94
N ASP A 68 17.86 -7.07 8.19
CA ASP A 68 18.44 -8.41 8.00
C ASP A 68 19.49 -8.45 6.87
N ALA A 69 19.70 -7.35 6.14
CA ALA A 69 20.74 -7.27 5.12
C ALA A 69 22.12 -7.13 5.79
N PRO A 70 23.10 -7.99 5.44
CA PRO A 70 24.47 -7.83 5.96
C PRO A 70 25.01 -6.46 5.51
N LYS A 71 25.56 -5.74 6.49
CA LYS A 71 26.11 -4.39 6.32
C LYS A 71 27.46 -4.41 5.59
#